data_AF-A0A5C5XA54-F1
#
_entry.id   AF-A0A5C5XA54-F1
#
_cell.length_a   1.000
_cell.length_b   1.000
_cell.length_c   1.000
_cell.angle_alpha   90.00
_cell.angle_beta   90.00
_cell.angle_gamma   90.00
#
_symmetry.space_group_name_H-M   'P 1'
#
loop_
_entity.id
_entity.type
_entity.pdbx_description
1 polymer ?
#
loop_
_entity_poly.entity_id
_entity_poly.type
_entity_poly.pdbx_seq_one_letter_code
_entity_poly.pdbx_strand_id
1 'polypeptide(L)'
;MLNIHALLDADAFEHPVEDLQLIETHSAWVILTGEYAYKIKRPVDLGFLDFSSLEKRKFFCEQEIVLNSRLTQDLYIKVVPITRCVDHYKFEGRGETVEWAVKMHQFPQSALFSHLINAGELSETQVDALSQKIAAFHRETKQAQSQDDYGGFNSISQAAINNFEVFEPNSPYLQWDAKVVSLRQWTADSLKTSESVFKKRKRDGMVRECHGDLHLNNIIWRNHQVEIFDGIEFNPHLRWIDVINDLAFCLMDLEANDRPNLANRLLNNYLEHTGDYDGIQILRFYMVYRAMVRAKVNRIRLSQNHEDDVHSPSAQLCTKYLNLAAAFSQPFSPRLVIMHGLSASGKSSISQSLAEFSGAIRIRSDVERKRKSPDSYQNESAVRLYSQDHNNKTYTRLLELSQTILNSGHSVIVDATFLKEQYRVPFLNLVKDSKIPFAILSCTASEAELRRRLEKRSLQRNSISDADGRVLTQQIESQDPLSPEEEFYAYRIDTERIQGMTQVRQFWEIFSRANSKITCSDQQEQTHRF
;
A
#
# COMPACT_ATOMS: atom_id res chain seq x y z
N MET A 1 24.42 35.17 -4.52
CA MET A 1 23.82 33.87 -4.18
C MET A 1 23.34 33.96 -2.74
N LEU A 2 22.10 33.57 -2.44
CA LEU A 2 21.54 33.65 -1.08
C LEU A 2 22.38 32.78 -0.12
N ASN A 3 22.87 33.35 0.98
CA ASN A 3 23.44 32.57 2.07
C ASN A 3 22.30 32.12 2.98
N ILE A 4 21.96 30.83 2.96
CA ILE A 4 20.85 30.28 3.74
C ILE A 4 21.01 30.52 5.25
N HIS A 5 22.24 30.53 5.77
CA HIS A 5 22.49 30.76 7.19
C HIS A 5 22.16 32.19 7.62
N ALA A 6 22.13 33.15 6.68
CA ALA A 6 21.69 34.51 6.98
C ALA A 6 20.17 34.62 7.18
N LEU A 7 19.41 33.54 6.96
CA LEU A 7 17.99 33.43 7.27
C LEU A 7 17.74 32.70 8.60
N LEU A 8 18.78 32.23 9.29
CA LEU A 8 18.68 31.67 10.64
C LEU A 8 18.75 32.78 11.69
N ASP A 9 17.90 33.78 11.51
CA ASP A 9 17.71 34.94 12.38
C ASP A 9 16.21 35.16 12.57
N ALA A 10 15.76 35.32 13.82
CA ALA A 10 14.35 35.53 14.13
C ALA A 10 13.80 36.81 13.48
N ASP A 11 14.64 37.84 13.29
CA ASP A 11 14.24 39.12 12.67
C ASP A 11 13.94 39.00 11.16
N ALA A 12 14.27 37.86 10.55
CA ALA A 12 13.92 37.53 9.16
C ALA A 12 12.43 37.20 8.98
N PHE A 13 11.69 36.96 10.07
CA PHE A 13 10.29 36.55 10.06
C PHE A 13 9.37 37.62 10.68
N GLU A 14 8.13 37.74 10.19
CA GLU A 14 7.14 38.70 10.71
C GLU A 14 6.30 38.17 11.89
N HIS A 15 6.59 36.95 12.36
CA HIS A 15 5.92 36.29 13.47
C HIS A 15 6.93 35.86 14.53
N PRO A 16 6.49 35.58 15.78
CA PRO A 16 7.36 35.02 16.79
C PRO A 16 8.01 33.72 16.32
N VAL A 17 9.30 33.55 16.63
CA VAL A 17 10.10 32.37 16.30
C VAL A 17 10.57 31.75 17.61
N GLU A 18 10.21 30.49 17.83
CA GLU A 18 10.51 29.79 19.10
C GLU A 18 11.79 28.95 18.99
N ASP A 19 11.97 28.26 17.86
CA ASP A 19 13.12 27.40 17.59
C ASP A 19 13.46 27.41 16.09
N LEU A 20 14.70 27.79 15.75
CA LEU A 20 15.19 27.85 14.38
C LEU A 20 16.01 26.61 14.06
N GLN A 21 15.43 25.73 13.25
CA GLN A 21 16.12 24.55 12.75
C GLN A 21 16.18 24.58 11.23
N LEU A 22 17.38 24.37 10.69
CA LEU A 22 17.60 24.13 9.27
C LEU A 22 17.60 22.63 8.98
N ILE A 23 16.73 22.18 8.08
CA ILE A 23 16.76 20.85 7.49
C ILE A 23 17.24 20.98 6.05
N GLU A 24 18.27 20.20 5.71
CA GLU A 24 18.88 20.22 4.40
C GLU A 24 18.53 18.96 3.61
N THR A 25 17.97 19.14 2.42
CA THR A 25 17.80 18.07 1.43
C THR A 25 18.67 18.32 0.21
N HIS A 26 18.72 17.35 -0.70
CA HIS A 26 19.49 17.44 -1.94
C HIS A 26 18.99 18.52 -2.92
N SER A 27 17.73 18.96 -2.80
CA SER A 27 17.09 19.93 -3.69
C SER A 27 16.44 21.11 -2.99
N ALA A 28 16.39 21.12 -1.65
CA ALA A 28 15.77 22.19 -0.87
C ALA A 28 16.45 22.39 0.50
N TRP A 29 16.13 23.53 1.10
CA TRP A 29 16.30 23.84 2.51
C TRP A 29 14.92 24.01 3.14
N VAL A 30 14.72 23.53 4.37
CA VAL A 30 13.50 23.77 5.13
C VAL A 30 13.89 24.43 6.45
N ILE A 31 13.41 25.64 6.69
CA ILE A 31 13.60 26.35 7.96
C ILE A 31 12.35 26.16 8.79
N LEU A 32 12.51 25.53 9.95
CA LEU A 32 11.48 25.40 10.98
C LEU A 32 11.56 26.60 11.92
N THR A 33 10.41 27.12 12.35
CA THR A 33 10.32 28.35 13.17
C THR A 33 9.44 28.20 14.42
N GLY A 34 8.81 27.03 14.59
CA GLY A 34 7.81 26.75 15.63
C GLY A 34 6.43 26.56 15.01
N GLU A 35 5.77 27.67 14.63
CA GLU A 35 4.43 27.64 14.02
C GLU A 35 4.46 27.34 12.51
N TYR A 36 5.45 27.88 11.80
CA TYR A 36 5.58 27.77 10.35
C TYR A 36 6.88 27.08 9.94
N ALA A 37 6.86 26.48 8.76
CA ALA A 37 8.05 26.04 8.07
C ALA A 37 8.15 26.71 6.69
N TYR A 38 9.38 26.95 6.25
CA TYR A 38 9.69 27.63 5.00
C TYR A 38 10.60 26.75 4.15
N LYS A 39 10.06 26.21 3.05
CA LYS A 39 10.82 25.38 2.11
C LYS A 39 11.33 26.21 0.94
N ILE A 40 12.64 26.24 0.78
CA ILE A 40 13.36 27.03 -0.22
C ILE A 40 14.06 26.05 -1.16
N LYS A 41 13.85 26.21 -2.47
CA LYS A 41 14.46 25.34 -3.48
C LYS A 41 15.92 25.74 -3.71
N ARG A 42 16.83 24.76 -3.78
CA ARG A 42 18.24 25.00 -4.08
C ARG A 42 18.42 25.36 -5.56
N PRO A 43 19.36 26.24 -5.92
CA PRO A 43 19.64 26.59 -7.32
C PRO A 43 20.44 25.49 -8.03
N VAL A 44 19.85 24.32 -8.24
CA VAL A 44 20.49 23.13 -8.82
C VAL A 44 19.80 22.66 -10.10
N ASP A 45 20.57 22.01 -10.97
CA ASP A 45 20.06 21.22 -12.09
C ASP A 45 20.63 19.80 -11.94
N LEU A 46 19.73 18.82 -11.77
CA LEU A 46 20.04 17.41 -11.56
C LEU A 46 19.65 16.55 -12.79
N GLY A 47 19.33 17.17 -13.92
CA GLY A 47 18.91 16.53 -15.17
C GLY A 47 17.45 16.06 -15.17
N PHE A 48 16.95 15.55 -14.05
CA PHE A 48 15.52 15.25 -13.87
C PHE A 48 14.73 16.40 -13.22
N LEU A 49 15.45 17.44 -12.77
CA LEU A 49 14.96 18.58 -12.02
C LEU A 49 15.82 19.80 -12.34
N ASP A 50 15.20 20.94 -12.64
CA ASP A 50 15.89 22.19 -12.94
C ASP A 50 15.31 23.37 -12.14
N PHE A 51 16.06 23.77 -11.12
CA PHE A 51 15.81 24.91 -10.25
C PHE A 51 16.84 26.03 -10.45
N SER A 52 17.54 26.05 -11.58
CA SER A 52 18.67 26.96 -11.85
C SER A 52 18.31 28.45 -11.76
N SER A 53 17.15 28.85 -12.30
CA SER A 53 16.69 30.24 -12.32
C SER A 53 15.69 30.56 -11.21
N LEU A 54 15.64 31.83 -10.80
CA LEU A 54 14.70 32.31 -9.79
C LEU A 54 13.23 32.11 -10.23
N GLU A 55 12.94 32.32 -11.51
CA GLU A 55 11.62 32.14 -12.11
C GLU A 55 11.19 30.67 -12.06
N LYS A 56 12.11 29.74 -12.37
CA LYS A 56 11.85 28.30 -12.25
C LYS A 56 11.55 27.91 -10.81
N ARG A 57 12.33 28.41 -9.85
CA ARG A 57 12.08 28.13 -8.42
C ARG A 57 10.74 28.68 -7.96
N LYS A 58 10.36 29.88 -8.37
CA LYS A 58 9.02 30.43 -8.11
C LYS A 58 7.92 29.52 -8.67
N PHE A 59 8.02 29.18 -9.96
CA PHE A 59 7.05 28.31 -10.63
C PHE A 59 6.88 26.98 -9.91
N PHE A 60 7.97 26.32 -9.54
CA PHE A 60 7.87 25.04 -8.82
C PHE A 60 7.40 25.19 -7.37
N CYS A 61 7.65 26.32 -6.70
CA CYS A 61 7.01 26.59 -5.40
C CYS A 61 5.47 26.67 -5.56
N GLU A 62 4.99 27.32 -6.63
CA GLU A 62 3.55 27.39 -6.93
C GLU A 62 2.97 26.01 -7.28
N GLN A 63 3.69 25.21 -8.09
CA GLN A 63 3.27 23.84 -8.42
C GLN A 63 3.24 22.93 -7.20
N GLU A 64 4.18 23.07 -6.27
CA GLU A 64 4.20 22.29 -5.03
C GLU A 64 2.92 22.52 -4.21
N ILE A 65 2.49 23.78 -4.06
CA ILE A 65 1.23 24.09 -3.36
C ILE A 65 0.04 23.48 -4.11
N VAL A 66 -0.07 23.70 -5.42
CA VAL A 66 -1.20 23.19 -6.22
C VAL A 66 -1.32 21.68 -6.12
N LEU A 67 -0.21 20.95 -6.25
CA LEU A 67 -0.22 19.49 -6.30
C LEU A 67 -0.43 18.86 -4.92
N ASN A 68 0.16 19.44 -3.87
CA ASN A 68 0.08 18.88 -2.53
C ASN A 68 -1.20 19.28 -1.77
N SER A 69 -1.85 20.39 -2.15
CA SER A 69 -3.17 20.76 -1.59
C SER A 69 -4.27 19.74 -1.94
N ARG A 70 -4.04 18.84 -2.90
CA ARG A 70 -4.97 17.74 -3.23
C ARG A 70 -5.05 16.68 -2.12
N LEU A 71 -4.00 16.56 -1.31
CA LEU A 71 -3.81 15.50 -0.32
C LEU A 71 -3.59 16.00 1.11
N THR A 72 -3.45 17.32 1.27
CA THR A 72 -3.34 18.02 2.54
C THR A 72 -4.56 18.92 2.75
N GLN A 73 -4.79 19.39 3.98
CA GLN A 73 -5.91 20.28 4.27
C GLN A 73 -5.48 21.74 4.31
N ASP A 74 -4.78 22.12 5.36
CA ASP A 74 -4.27 23.49 5.59
C ASP A 74 -2.75 23.53 5.66
N LEU A 75 -2.04 22.43 5.36
CA LEU A 75 -0.59 22.35 5.52
C LEU A 75 0.16 23.42 4.69
N TYR A 76 -0.22 23.61 3.43
CA TYR A 76 0.41 24.58 2.53
C TYR A 76 -0.35 25.91 2.55
N ILE A 77 0.35 27.03 2.78
CA ILE A 77 -0.29 28.34 2.95
C ILE A 77 -0.17 29.18 1.68
N LYS A 78 1.06 29.55 1.29
CA LYS A 78 1.34 30.39 0.10
C LYS A 78 2.81 30.36 -0.28
N VAL A 79 3.11 30.81 -1.49
CA VAL A 79 4.47 31.15 -1.90
C VAL A 79 4.80 32.56 -1.41
N VAL A 80 5.95 32.74 -0.77
CA VAL A 80 6.41 34.01 -0.20
C VAL A 80 7.74 34.43 -0.79
N PRO A 81 7.96 35.74 -1.04
CA PRO A 81 9.27 36.23 -1.45
C PRO A 81 10.22 36.27 -0.25
N ILE A 82 11.49 36.01 -0.51
CA ILE A 82 12.60 36.35 0.37
C ILE A 82 13.26 37.58 -0.24
N THR A 83 13.26 38.68 0.51
CA THR A 83 13.76 39.97 0.04
C THR A 83 15.05 40.34 0.74
N ARG A 84 15.91 41.07 0.03
CA ARG A 84 17.12 41.68 0.59
C ARG A 84 16.82 43.13 1.01
N CYS A 85 17.00 43.43 2.28
CA CYS A 85 16.84 44.75 2.88
C CYS A 85 18.19 45.23 3.45
N VAL A 86 18.86 46.15 2.74
CA VAL A 86 20.21 46.69 3.06
C VAL A 86 21.22 45.58 3.42
N ASP A 87 21.27 45.16 4.69
CA ASP A 87 22.22 44.19 5.25
C ASP A 87 21.59 42.88 5.76
N HIS A 88 20.27 42.70 5.68
CA HIS A 88 19.56 41.51 6.16
C HIS A 88 18.54 40.97 5.15
N TYR A 89 18.14 39.72 5.31
CA TYR A 89 17.09 39.09 4.51
C TYR A 89 15.80 38.99 5.31
N LYS A 90 14.66 39.20 4.65
CA LYS A 90 13.33 39.02 5.26
C LYS A 90 12.41 38.22 4.37
N PHE A 91 11.69 37.28 4.97
CA PHE A 91 10.50 36.69 4.36
C PHE A 91 9.40 37.76 4.30
N GLU A 92 8.77 37.89 3.13
CA GLU A 92 7.68 38.85 2.90
C GLU A 92 8.06 40.34 3.08
N GLY A 93 9.36 40.66 3.09
CA GLY A 93 9.84 42.04 3.23
C GLY A 93 9.57 42.94 2.02
N ARG A 94 9.90 44.23 2.15
CA ARG A 94 9.65 45.28 1.13
C ARG A 94 10.82 45.50 0.15
N GLY A 95 11.85 44.67 0.19
CA GLY A 95 13.07 44.82 -0.61
C GLY A 95 13.01 44.14 -1.99
N GLU A 96 14.18 44.03 -2.63
CA GLU A 96 14.35 43.25 -3.86
C GLU A 96 14.16 41.75 -3.55
N THR A 97 13.27 41.07 -4.27
CA THR A 97 13.10 39.61 -4.16
C THR A 97 14.33 38.90 -4.70
N VAL A 98 15.03 38.19 -3.83
CA VAL A 98 16.24 37.43 -4.17
C VAL A 98 16.00 35.91 -4.21
N GLU A 99 14.92 35.43 -3.58
CA GLU A 99 14.52 34.03 -3.57
C GLU A 99 13.02 33.87 -3.28
N TRP A 100 12.46 32.68 -3.51
CA TRP A 100 11.10 32.30 -3.12
C TRP A 100 11.08 31.11 -2.16
N ALA A 101 10.08 31.07 -1.29
CA ALA A 101 9.83 29.95 -0.40
C ALA A 101 8.36 29.53 -0.41
N VAL A 102 8.11 28.25 -0.16
CA VAL A 102 6.80 27.75 0.21
C VAL A 102 6.64 27.91 1.72
N LYS A 103 5.68 28.74 2.16
CA LYS A 103 5.29 28.87 3.56
C LYS A 103 4.21 27.82 3.86
N MET A 104 4.44 27.02 4.90
CA MET A 104 3.57 25.94 5.34
C MET A 104 3.44 25.93 6.86
N HIS A 105 2.40 25.30 7.40
CA HIS A 105 2.34 25.02 8.83
C HIS A 105 3.39 23.99 9.20
N GLN A 106 4.14 24.27 10.26
CA GLN A 106 5.04 23.28 10.84
C GLN A 106 4.21 22.22 11.58
N PHE A 107 4.64 20.96 11.49
CA PHE A 107 4.07 19.86 12.24
C PHE A 107 5.16 19.18 13.08
N PRO A 108 4.80 18.58 14.24
CA PRO A 108 5.75 17.84 15.04
C PRO A 108 6.27 16.64 14.25
N GLN A 109 7.59 16.45 14.23
CA GLN A 109 8.19 15.34 13.48
C GLN A 109 7.67 13.98 13.94
N SER A 110 7.27 13.82 15.20
CA SER A 110 6.63 12.60 15.72
C SER A 110 5.32 12.22 15.01
N ALA A 111 4.68 13.15 14.28
CA ALA A 111 3.50 12.86 13.47
C ALA A 111 3.81 12.11 12.16
N LEU A 112 5.07 12.07 11.71
CA LEU A 112 5.46 11.33 10.50
C LEU A 112 5.23 9.84 10.68
N PHE A 113 4.66 9.19 9.66
CA PHE A 113 4.47 7.74 9.68
C PHE A 113 5.79 6.98 9.86
N SER A 114 6.89 7.50 9.31
CA SER A 114 8.24 6.95 9.51
C SER A 114 8.76 7.09 10.95
N HIS A 115 8.27 8.04 11.74
CA HIS A 115 8.59 8.12 13.16
C HIS A 115 7.63 7.29 14.01
N LEU A 116 6.33 7.30 13.69
CA LEU A 116 5.32 6.46 14.34
C LEU A 116 5.66 4.97 14.21
N ILE A 117 6.16 4.52 13.05
CA ILE A 117 6.56 3.12 12.87
C ILE A 117 7.77 2.75 13.75
N ASN A 118 8.77 3.63 13.84
CA ASN A 118 9.96 3.43 14.67
C ASN A 118 9.64 3.48 16.17
N ALA A 119 8.64 4.27 16.56
CA ALA A 119 8.13 4.33 17.93
C ALA A 119 7.18 3.17 18.29
N GLY A 120 6.77 2.35 17.30
CA GLY A 120 5.77 1.30 17.51
C GLY A 120 4.33 1.81 17.65
N GLU A 121 4.10 3.08 17.32
CA GLU A 121 2.83 3.79 17.50
C GLU A 121 1.94 3.80 16.24
N LEU A 122 2.48 3.41 15.08
CA LEU A 122 1.69 3.28 13.85
C LEU A 122 0.66 2.13 13.98
N SER A 123 -0.60 2.53 14.10
CA SER A 123 -1.75 1.67 14.35
C SER A 123 -2.46 1.20 13.07
N GLU A 124 -3.21 0.11 13.19
CA GLU A 124 -4.09 -0.40 12.14
C GLU A 124 -5.10 0.64 11.64
N THR A 125 -5.67 1.43 12.56
CA THR A 125 -6.66 2.48 12.24
C THR A 125 -6.07 3.61 11.40
N GLN A 126 -4.80 3.95 11.62
CA GLN A 126 -4.10 4.95 10.80
C GLN A 126 -3.83 4.41 9.40
N VAL A 127 -3.48 3.13 9.28
CA VAL A 127 -3.29 2.46 7.99
C VAL A 127 -4.62 2.30 7.23
N ASP A 128 -5.73 2.05 7.92
CA ASP A 128 -7.06 2.06 7.31
C ASP A 128 -7.39 3.43 6.72
N ALA A 129 -7.19 4.50 7.50
CA ALA A 129 -7.40 5.87 7.02
C ALA A 129 -6.50 6.22 5.83
N LEU A 130 -5.24 5.76 5.84
CA LEU A 130 -4.31 5.94 4.72
C LEU A 130 -4.82 5.23 3.46
N SER A 131 -5.27 3.97 3.59
CA SER A 131 -5.81 3.19 2.47
C SER A 131 -7.03 3.87 1.82
N GLN A 132 -7.91 4.44 2.65
CA GLN A 132 -9.08 5.18 2.18
C GLN A 132 -8.67 6.47 1.47
N LYS A 133 -7.72 7.23 2.03
CA LYS A 133 -7.22 8.48 1.43
C LYS A 133 -6.57 8.23 0.08
N ILE A 134 -5.69 7.23 -0.04
CA ILE A 134 -5.04 6.86 -1.30
C ILE A 134 -6.08 6.39 -2.33
N ALA A 135 -7.01 5.50 -1.94
CA ALA A 135 -8.03 4.98 -2.84
C ALA A 135 -8.98 6.07 -3.36
N ALA A 136 -9.36 7.03 -2.51
CA ALA A 136 -10.14 8.19 -2.94
C ALA A 136 -9.36 9.06 -3.92
N PHE A 137 -8.13 9.45 -3.55
CA PHE A 137 -7.27 10.27 -4.39
C PHE A 137 -7.00 9.64 -5.77
N HIS A 138 -6.65 8.35 -5.81
CA HIS A 138 -6.43 7.65 -7.08
C HIS A 138 -7.68 7.60 -7.96
N ARG A 139 -8.89 7.48 -7.38
CA ARG A 139 -10.14 7.49 -8.16
C ARG A 139 -10.51 8.86 -8.69
N GLU A 140 -10.19 9.92 -7.96
CA GLU A 140 -10.59 11.30 -8.26
C GLU A 140 -9.58 12.06 -9.12
N THR A 141 -8.29 11.73 -9.02
CA THR A 141 -7.23 12.41 -9.78
C THR A 141 -7.33 12.15 -11.29
N LYS A 142 -6.79 13.07 -12.07
CA LYS A 142 -6.90 13.09 -13.54
C LYS A 142 -6.29 11.84 -14.15
N GLN A 143 -6.94 11.33 -15.19
CA GLN A 143 -6.46 10.21 -15.99
C GLN A 143 -5.61 10.71 -17.15
N ALA A 144 -4.50 10.03 -17.42
CA ALA A 144 -3.69 10.29 -18.60
C ALA A 144 -4.52 9.95 -19.85
N GLN A 145 -4.42 10.78 -20.87
CA GLN A 145 -5.03 10.52 -22.16
C GLN A 145 -4.20 9.48 -22.93
N SER A 146 -4.82 8.80 -23.90
CA SER A 146 -4.15 7.77 -24.69
C SER A 146 -2.91 8.28 -25.45
N GLN A 147 -2.95 9.54 -25.86
CA GLN A 147 -1.91 10.24 -26.62
C GLN A 147 -0.81 10.85 -25.74
N ASP A 148 -1.01 10.91 -24.42
CA ASP A 148 0.00 11.44 -23.53
C ASP A 148 1.21 10.50 -23.49
N ASP A 149 2.42 11.02 -23.46
CA ASP A 149 3.64 10.19 -23.40
C ASP A 149 3.89 9.59 -22.00
N TYR A 150 3.08 9.98 -21.00
CA TYR A 150 3.21 9.53 -19.62
C TYR A 150 2.75 8.09 -19.41
N GLY A 151 3.36 7.42 -18.41
CA GLY A 151 3.01 6.06 -17.97
C GLY A 151 2.96 5.00 -19.08
N GLY A 152 3.60 5.26 -20.23
CA GLY A 152 3.68 4.31 -21.32
C GLY A 152 4.66 3.18 -21.01
N PHE A 153 4.44 2.00 -21.60
CA PHE A 153 5.29 0.83 -21.40
C PHE A 153 6.78 1.11 -21.66
N ASN A 154 7.11 1.89 -22.70
CA ASN A 154 8.50 2.26 -23.01
C ASN A 154 9.12 3.13 -21.92
N SER A 155 8.37 4.11 -21.39
CA SER A 155 8.83 4.98 -20.31
C SER A 155 9.06 4.20 -19.01
N ILE A 156 8.13 3.30 -18.67
CA ILE A 156 8.26 2.41 -17.50
C ILE A 156 9.47 1.50 -17.65
N SER A 157 9.62 0.87 -18.83
CA SER A 157 10.74 -0.02 -19.13
C SER A 157 12.08 0.71 -18.99
N GLN A 158 12.21 1.88 -19.61
CA GLN A 158 13.44 2.66 -19.54
C GLN A 158 13.75 3.07 -18.10
N ALA A 159 12.76 3.59 -17.36
CA ALA A 159 12.96 4.00 -15.97
C ALA A 159 13.41 2.82 -15.09
N ALA A 160 12.84 1.63 -15.29
CA ALA A 160 13.21 0.43 -14.54
C ALA A 160 14.63 -0.04 -14.86
N ILE A 161 15.04 -0.03 -16.14
CA ILE A 161 16.40 -0.41 -16.54
C ILE A 161 17.44 0.62 -16.06
N ASN A 162 17.12 1.92 -16.10
CA ASN A 162 18.00 2.99 -15.63
C ASN A 162 18.30 2.93 -14.12
N ASN A 163 17.53 2.15 -13.34
CA ASN A 163 17.86 1.94 -11.94
C ASN A 163 19.15 1.13 -11.74
N PHE A 164 19.56 0.36 -12.75
CA PHE A 164 20.73 -0.50 -12.67
C PHE A 164 22.03 0.14 -13.16
N GLU A 165 21.97 1.32 -13.78
CA GLU A 165 23.14 1.98 -14.40
C GLU A 165 24.18 2.45 -13.39
N VAL A 166 23.75 2.75 -12.15
CA VAL A 166 24.65 3.22 -11.07
C VAL A 166 25.45 2.09 -10.40
N PHE A 167 25.21 0.84 -10.80
CA PHE A 167 25.87 -0.34 -10.25
C PHE A 167 26.93 -0.86 -11.25
N GLU A 168 28.15 -0.35 -11.08
CA GLU A 168 29.31 -0.78 -11.87
C GLU A 168 29.80 -2.17 -11.41
N PRO A 169 30.06 -3.11 -12.34
CA PRO A 169 30.66 -4.39 -12.00
C PRO A 169 32.06 -4.22 -11.41
N ASN A 170 32.44 -5.10 -10.48
CA ASN A 170 33.76 -5.08 -9.83
C ASN A 170 34.06 -3.80 -9.02
N SER A 171 33.02 -3.12 -8.52
CA SER A 171 33.17 -2.06 -7.53
C SER A 171 33.65 -2.63 -6.18
N PRO A 172 34.08 -1.79 -5.21
CA PRO A 172 34.39 -2.23 -3.85
C PRO A 172 33.25 -3.01 -3.15
N TYR A 173 32.04 -2.98 -3.71
CA TYR A 173 30.83 -3.62 -3.20
C TYR A 173 30.45 -4.91 -3.95
N LEU A 174 31.42 -5.80 -4.21
CA LEU A 174 31.24 -7.07 -4.93
C LEU A 174 30.05 -7.92 -4.44
N GLN A 175 29.68 -7.79 -3.17
CA GLN A 175 28.53 -8.44 -2.55
C GLN A 175 27.17 -8.10 -3.21
N TRP A 176 27.10 -7.02 -3.99
CA TRP A 176 25.90 -6.61 -4.72
C TRP A 176 25.81 -7.21 -6.13
N ASP A 177 26.94 -7.51 -6.78
CA ASP A 177 27.01 -7.80 -8.22
C ASP A 177 26.08 -8.94 -8.64
N ALA A 178 26.15 -10.09 -7.97
CA ALA A 178 25.30 -11.24 -8.28
C ALA A 178 23.80 -10.91 -8.15
N LYS A 179 23.44 -10.11 -7.16
CA LYS A 179 22.05 -9.70 -6.89
C LYS A 179 21.56 -8.70 -7.93
N VAL A 180 22.38 -7.71 -8.26
CA VAL A 180 22.10 -6.72 -9.30
C VAL A 180 21.89 -7.40 -10.66
N VAL A 181 22.74 -8.38 -11.02
CA VAL A 181 22.60 -9.16 -12.25
C VAL A 181 21.28 -9.93 -12.27
N SER A 182 20.97 -10.66 -11.18
CA SER A 182 19.72 -11.42 -11.08
C SER A 182 18.47 -10.52 -11.15
N LEU A 183 18.48 -9.38 -10.45
CA LEU A 183 17.39 -8.41 -10.46
C LEU A 183 17.21 -7.73 -11.81
N ARG A 184 18.31 -7.41 -12.51
CA ARG A 184 18.27 -6.85 -13.87
C ARG A 184 17.62 -7.83 -14.84
N GLN A 185 18.00 -9.11 -14.78
CA GLN A 185 17.40 -10.16 -15.61
C GLN A 185 15.91 -10.34 -15.28
N TRP A 186 15.57 -10.46 -14.00
CA TRP A 186 14.17 -10.58 -13.57
C TRP A 186 13.31 -9.39 -14.01
N THR A 187 13.85 -8.17 -13.93
CA THR A 187 13.15 -6.95 -14.38
C THR A 187 12.88 -6.99 -15.88
N ALA A 188 13.87 -7.36 -16.69
CA ALA A 188 13.72 -7.48 -18.13
C ALA A 188 12.68 -8.55 -18.52
N ASP A 189 12.73 -9.71 -17.87
CA ASP A 189 11.77 -10.80 -18.11
C ASP A 189 10.35 -10.41 -17.69
N SER A 190 10.19 -9.74 -16.54
CA SER A 190 8.90 -9.27 -16.04
C SER A 190 8.27 -8.20 -16.94
N LEU A 191 9.08 -7.29 -17.49
CA LEU A 191 8.61 -6.30 -18.46
C LEU A 191 8.09 -6.99 -19.73
N LYS A 192 8.85 -7.98 -20.24
CA LYS A 192 8.47 -8.72 -21.44
C LYS A 192 7.17 -9.50 -21.26
N THR A 193 6.98 -10.16 -20.11
CA THR A 193 5.77 -10.96 -19.85
C THR A 193 4.54 -10.10 -19.54
N SER A 194 4.74 -8.89 -19.01
CA SER A 194 3.65 -8.01 -18.52
C SER A 194 3.31 -6.85 -19.45
N GLU A 195 3.92 -6.76 -20.63
CA GLU A 195 3.72 -5.64 -21.58
C GLU A 195 2.23 -5.38 -21.90
N SER A 196 1.48 -6.46 -22.14
CA SER A 196 0.04 -6.37 -22.43
C SER A 196 -0.75 -5.80 -21.25
N VAL A 197 -0.34 -6.10 -20.01
CA VAL A 197 -0.96 -5.61 -18.78
C VAL A 197 -0.71 -4.10 -18.64
N PHE A 198 0.53 -3.62 -18.80
CA PHE A 198 0.83 -2.18 -18.75
C PHE A 198 0.03 -1.40 -19.80
N LYS A 199 -0.03 -1.92 -21.04
CA LYS A 199 -0.81 -1.30 -22.12
C LYS A 199 -2.30 -1.29 -21.83
N LYS A 200 -2.86 -2.39 -21.30
CA LYS A 200 -4.26 -2.46 -20.85
C LYS A 200 -4.54 -1.42 -19.78
N ARG A 201 -3.69 -1.32 -18.76
CA ARG A 201 -3.88 -0.39 -17.64
C ARG A 201 -3.85 1.07 -18.06
N LYS A 202 -2.95 1.45 -18.97
CA LYS A 202 -2.97 2.80 -19.55
C LYS A 202 -4.28 3.08 -20.28
N ARG A 203 -4.74 2.15 -21.14
CA ARG A 203 -6.01 2.30 -21.88
C ARG A 203 -7.22 2.36 -20.94
N ASP A 204 -7.19 1.60 -19.85
CA ASP A 204 -8.27 1.53 -18.87
C ASP A 204 -8.23 2.70 -17.86
N GLY A 205 -7.39 3.72 -18.08
CA GLY A 205 -7.35 4.95 -17.26
C GLY A 205 -6.68 4.78 -15.89
N MET A 206 -5.80 3.77 -15.74
CA MET A 206 -5.09 3.51 -14.49
C MET A 206 -3.77 4.30 -14.37
N VAL A 207 -3.29 4.91 -15.46
CA VAL A 207 -2.23 5.93 -15.40
C VAL A 207 -2.87 7.27 -15.07
N ARG A 208 -2.46 7.87 -13.96
CA ARG A 208 -3.10 9.07 -13.40
C ARG A 208 -2.09 10.04 -12.82
N GLU A 209 -2.49 11.28 -12.55
CA GLU A 209 -1.64 12.28 -11.88
C GLU A 209 -1.54 12.03 -10.38
N CYS A 210 -0.83 10.95 -10.04
CA CYS A 210 -0.60 10.43 -8.70
C CYS A 210 0.35 11.33 -7.86
N HIS A 211 0.80 10.84 -6.71
CA HIS A 211 1.75 11.53 -5.86
C HIS A 211 3.20 11.44 -6.40
N GLY A 212 3.61 10.25 -6.87
CA GLY A 212 4.91 10.00 -7.48
C GLY A 212 6.00 9.56 -6.50
N ASP A 213 5.93 10.05 -5.25
CA ASP A 213 6.89 9.79 -4.16
C ASP A 213 6.20 9.36 -2.84
N LEU A 214 5.22 8.46 -2.93
CA LEU A 214 4.34 8.09 -1.81
C LEU A 214 5.04 7.13 -0.82
N HIS A 215 5.82 7.65 0.11
CA HIS A 215 6.54 6.86 1.13
C HIS A 215 6.34 7.41 2.56
N LEU A 216 6.73 6.68 3.60
CA LEU A 216 6.35 6.99 4.99
C LEU A 216 6.87 8.34 5.53
N ASN A 217 7.95 8.89 4.95
CA ASN A 217 8.42 10.25 5.30
C ASN A 217 7.58 11.38 4.68
N ASN A 218 6.62 11.04 3.82
CA ASN A 218 5.74 11.98 3.10
C ASN A 218 4.28 11.82 3.56
N ILE A 219 4.07 11.20 4.72
CA ILE A 219 2.75 10.91 5.30
C ILE A 219 2.77 11.29 6.78
N ILE A 220 1.81 12.11 7.20
CA ILE A 220 1.64 12.52 8.60
C ILE A 220 0.27 12.12 9.15
N TRP A 221 0.24 11.86 10.45
CA TRP A 221 -0.99 11.76 11.23
C TRP A 221 -1.19 13.05 12.03
N ARG A 222 -2.09 13.92 11.56
CA ARG A 222 -2.37 15.21 12.20
C ARG A 222 -3.88 15.42 12.29
N ASN A 223 -4.34 15.98 13.41
CA ASN A 223 -5.77 16.25 13.64
C ASN A 223 -6.67 15.02 13.44
N HIS A 224 -6.19 13.83 13.82
CA HIS A 224 -6.88 12.54 13.63
C HIS A 224 -7.14 12.18 12.16
N GLN A 225 -6.34 12.71 11.23
CA GLN A 225 -6.45 12.47 9.80
C GLN A 225 -5.08 12.18 9.19
N VAL A 226 -5.12 11.50 8.04
CA VAL A 226 -3.94 11.30 7.19
C VAL A 226 -3.81 12.46 6.23
N GLU A 227 -2.63 13.05 6.20
CA GLU A 227 -2.21 13.98 5.16
C GLU A 227 -0.95 13.46 4.47
N ILE A 228 -0.92 13.60 3.14
CA ILE A 228 0.19 13.15 2.30
C ILE A 228 0.74 14.40 1.61
N PHE A 229 2.04 14.65 1.73
CA PHE A 229 2.70 15.88 1.32
C PHE A 229 4.01 15.58 0.58
N ASP A 230 4.59 16.61 -0.04
CA ASP A 230 5.84 16.51 -0.81
C ASP A 230 5.79 15.55 -2.02
N GLY A 231 4.68 15.56 -2.74
CA GLY A 231 4.53 14.90 -4.04
C GLY A 231 5.28 15.62 -5.16
N ILE A 232 5.70 14.87 -6.19
CA ILE A 232 6.63 15.34 -7.21
C ILE A 232 6.01 16.44 -8.09
N GLU A 233 6.44 17.68 -7.87
CA GLU A 233 5.99 18.86 -8.61
C GLU A 233 6.76 19.10 -9.91
N PHE A 234 8.00 18.62 -9.97
CA PHE A 234 8.96 19.09 -10.95
C PHE A 234 9.04 18.27 -12.25
N ASN A 235 8.66 16.99 -12.21
CA ASN A 235 8.70 16.13 -13.39
C ASN A 235 7.39 15.37 -13.55
N PRO A 236 6.56 15.74 -14.54
CA PRO A 236 5.29 15.07 -14.81
C PRO A 236 5.44 13.56 -15.04
N HIS A 237 6.51 13.08 -15.69
CA HIS A 237 6.72 11.65 -15.93
C HIS A 237 6.87 10.81 -14.66
N LEU A 238 7.22 11.45 -13.53
CA LEU A 238 7.37 10.76 -12.25
C LEU A 238 6.08 10.75 -11.41
N ARG A 239 5.10 11.59 -11.73
CA ARG A 239 3.78 11.61 -11.05
C ARG A 239 2.61 11.12 -11.91
N TRP A 240 2.72 11.21 -13.24
CA TRP A 240 1.77 10.61 -14.17
C TRP A 240 2.10 9.13 -14.39
N ILE A 241 1.74 8.33 -13.39
CA ILE A 241 2.13 6.93 -13.26
C ILE A 241 0.90 6.04 -13.01
N ASP A 242 1.10 4.73 -13.15
CA ASP A 242 0.08 3.77 -12.73
C ASP A 242 -0.22 3.91 -11.24
N VAL A 243 -1.50 3.86 -10.85
CA VAL A 243 -1.93 3.92 -9.44
C VAL A 243 -1.31 2.82 -8.57
N ILE A 244 -0.99 1.65 -9.15
CA ILE A 244 -0.29 0.57 -8.43
C ILE A 244 1.18 0.91 -8.23
N ASN A 245 1.80 1.70 -9.12
CA ASN A 245 3.17 2.18 -8.92
C ASN A 245 3.27 3.17 -7.75
N ASP A 246 2.27 4.03 -7.60
CA ASP A 246 2.22 4.97 -6.48
C ASP A 246 2.00 4.22 -5.15
N LEU A 247 1.01 3.32 -5.11
CA LEU A 247 0.73 2.48 -3.95
C LEU A 247 1.93 1.59 -3.56
N ALA A 248 2.60 0.97 -4.55
CA ALA A 248 3.72 0.07 -4.33
C ALA A 248 4.89 0.75 -3.59
N PHE A 249 5.04 2.08 -3.72
CA PHE A 249 6.08 2.78 -2.98
C PHE A 249 5.81 2.72 -1.48
N CYS A 250 4.59 3.01 -1.05
CA CYS A 250 4.22 2.95 0.36
C CYS A 250 4.24 1.52 0.91
N LEU A 251 3.78 0.55 0.12
CA LEU A 251 3.82 -0.87 0.49
C LEU A 251 5.26 -1.35 0.69
N MET A 252 6.14 -1.05 -0.27
CA MET A 252 7.57 -1.39 -0.19
C MET A 252 8.22 -0.71 1.02
N ASP A 253 7.88 0.54 1.32
CA ASP A 253 8.46 1.27 2.45
C ASP A 253 7.97 0.74 3.81
N LEU A 254 6.72 0.25 3.92
CA LEU A 254 6.24 -0.48 5.10
C LEU A 254 7.00 -1.80 5.30
N GLU A 255 7.23 -2.56 4.23
CA GLU A 255 8.02 -3.80 4.30
C GLU A 255 9.50 -3.53 4.60
N ALA A 256 10.05 -2.44 4.06
CA ALA A 256 11.39 -1.99 4.40
C ALA A 256 11.50 -1.64 5.90
N ASN A 257 10.42 -1.26 6.57
CA ASN A 257 10.42 -0.99 8.01
C ASN A 257 9.91 -2.17 8.84
N ASP A 258 10.04 -3.41 8.32
CA ASP A 258 9.69 -4.65 9.02
C ASP A 258 8.22 -4.74 9.45
N ARG A 259 7.31 -4.09 8.69
CA ARG A 259 5.85 -4.13 8.91
C ARG A 259 5.07 -4.70 7.72
N PRO A 260 5.34 -5.95 7.29
CA PRO A 260 4.58 -6.60 6.23
C PRO A 260 3.09 -6.75 6.58
N ASN A 261 2.76 -6.89 7.86
CA ASN A 261 1.36 -6.94 8.29
C ASN A 261 0.58 -5.67 7.97
N LEU A 262 1.19 -4.50 8.17
CA LEU A 262 0.59 -3.22 7.81
C LEU A 262 0.57 -3.00 6.30
N ALA A 263 1.60 -3.44 5.58
CA ALA A 263 1.61 -3.40 4.11
C ALA A 263 0.45 -4.24 3.54
N ASN A 264 0.26 -5.45 4.04
CA ASN A 264 -0.82 -6.33 3.63
C ASN A 264 -2.20 -5.76 3.96
N ARG A 265 -2.34 -5.11 5.13
CA ARG A 265 -3.57 -4.39 5.49
C ARG A 265 -3.87 -3.24 4.53
N LEU A 266 -2.86 -2.40 4.25
CA LEU A 266 -2.97 -1.30 3.30
C LEU A 266 -3.39 -1.78 1.91
N LEU A 267 -2.72 -2.82 1.38
CA LEU A 267 -3.02 -3.39 0.07
C LEU A 267 -4.45 -3.94 0.02
N ASN A 268 -4.84 -4.77 0.99
CA ASN A 268 -6.17 -5.37 0.99
C ASN A 268 -7.28 -4.34 1.08
N ASN A 269 -7.15 -3.35 1.97
CA ASN A 269 -8.13 -2.28 2.07
C ASN A 269 -8.18 -1.43 0.79
N TYR A 270 -7.03 -1.12 0.18
CA TYR A 270 -6.99 -0.40 -1.08
C TYR A 270 -7.73 -1.17 -2.19
N LEU A 271 -7.51 -2.48 -2.31
CA LEU A 271 -8.21 -3.33 -3.27
C LEU A 271 -9.71 -3.43 -2.95
N GLU A 272 -10.10 -3.53 -1.68
CA GLU A 272 -11.50 -3.50 -1.25
C GLU A 272 -12.17 -2.15 -1.58
N HIS A 273 -11.48 -1.02 -1.49
CA HIS A 273 -12.04 0.29 -1.86
C HIS A 273 -12.12 0.49 -3.38
N THR A 274 -11.08 0.12 -4.12
CA THR A 274 -10.96 0.42 -5.55
C THR A 274 -11.54 -0.65 -6.46
N GLY A 275 -11.45 -1.92 -6.06
CA GLY A 275 -11.77 -3.07 -6.90
C GLY A 275 -10.70 -3.39 -7.94
N ASP A 276 -9.52 -2.74 -7.90
CA ASP A 276 -8.42 -2.90 -8.86
C ASP A 276 -7.62 -4.19 -8.60
N TYR A 277 -8.31 -5.32 -8.52
CA TYR A 277 -7.69 -6.65 -8.41
C TYR A 277 -6.88 -7.01 -9.66
N ASP A 278 -7.16 -6.40 -10.82
CA ASP A 278 -6.34 -6.60 -12.03
C ASP A 278 -4.92 -6.05 -11.84
N GLY A 279 -4.74 -4.99 -11.03
CA GLY A 279 -3.47 -4.31 -10.80
C GLY A 279 -2.40 -5.15 -10.10
N ILE A 280 -2.80 -6.21 -9.39
CA ILE A 280 -1.88 -7.10 -8.67
C ILE A 280 -0.92 -7.83 -9.63
N GLN A 281 -1.30 -8.01 -10.89
CA GLN A 281 -0.46 -8.62 -11.94
C GLN A 281 0.88 -7.92 -12.10
N ILE A 282 0.95 -6.61 -11.81
CA ILE A 282 2.17 -5.81 -11.91
C ILE A 282 2.63 -5.23 -10.57
N LEU A 283 1.97 -5.59 -9.47
CA LEU A 283 2.33 -5.09 -8.14
C LEU A 283 3.77 -5.48 -7.78
N ARG A 284 4.14 -6.75 -7.95
CA ARG A 284 5.50 -7.22 -7.65
C ARG A 284 6.57 -6.51 -8.47
N PHE A 285 6.28 -6.26 -9.75
CA PHE A 285 7.17 -5.48 -10.60
C PHE A 285 7.39 -4.08 -10.00
N TYR A 286 6.31 -3.39 -9.59
CA TYR A 286 6.45 -2.07 -9.00
C TYR A 286 7.10 -2.08 -7.61
N MET A 287 6.90 -3.12 -6.80
CA MET A 287 7.59 -3.29 -5.51
C MET A 287 9.11 -3.43 -5.71
N VAL A 288 9.53 -4.27 -6.68
CA VAL A 288 10.96 -4.38 -7.09
C VAL A 288 11.47 -3.07 -7.65
N TYR A 289 10.72 -2.42 -8.54
CA TYR A 289 11.09 -1.14 -9.12
C TYR A 289 11.33 -0.07 -8.05
N ARG A 290 10.42 0.09 -7.08
CA ARG A 290 10.55 1.08 -6.00
C ARG A 290 11.67 0.76 -5.03
N ALA A 291 11.88 -0.51 -4.69
CA ALA A 291 13.06 -0.94 -3.94
C ALA A 291 14.36 -0.59 -4.70
N MET A 292 14.40 -0.82 -6.02
CA MET A 292 15.55 -0.46 -6.86
C MET A 292 15.77 1.05 -6.98
N VAL A 293 14.71 1.87 -7.00
CA VAL A 293 14.83 3.34 -6.92
C VAL A 293 15.53 3.74 -5.62
N ARG A 294 15.12 3.18 -4.48
CA ARG A 294 15.75 3.47 -3.18
C ARG A 294 17.18 2.96 -3.10
N ALA A 295 17.48 1.78 -3.65
CA ALA A 295 18.83 1.27 -3.76
C ALA A 295 19.72 2.21 -4.60
N LYS A 296 19.24 2.64 -5.78
CA LYS A 296 19.93 3.60 -6.64
C LYS A 296 20.22 4.92 -5.95
N VAL A 297 19.25 5.51 -5.25
CA VAL A 297 19.45 6.79 -4.53
C VAL A 297 20.54 6.65 -3.48
N ASN A 298 20.55 5.57 -2.69
CA ASN A 298 21.58 5.34 -1.68
C ASN A 298 22.96 5.04 -2.32
N ARG A 299 23.00 4.35 -3.47
CA ARG A 299 24.23 4.13 -4.23
C ARG A 299 24.83 5.44 -4.76
N ILE A 300 24.00 6.38 -5.22
CA ILE A 300 24.45 7.71 -5.67
C ILE A 300 25.02 8.52 -4.50
N ARG A 301 24.33 8.52 -3.34
CA ARG A 301 24.81 9.21 -2.12
C ARG A 301 26.16 8.71 -1.67
N LEU A 302 26.37 7.40 -1.71
CA LEU A 302 27.64 6.76 -1.39
C LEU A 302 28.79 7.28 -2.27
N SER A 303 28.56 7.37 -3.59
CA SER A 303 29.54 7.96 -4.52
C SER A 303 29.82 9.44 -4.25
N GLN A 304 28.79 10.23 -3.88
CA GLN A 304 28.94 11.67 -3.64
C GLN A 304 29.69 11.98 -2.36
N ASN A 305 29.54 11.15 -1.32
CA ASN A 305 30.22 11.33 -0.05
C ASN A 305 31.66 10.79 -0.04
N HIS A 306 32.14 10.20 -1.15
CA HIS A 306 33.42 9.49 -1.21
C HIS A 306 33.58 8.43 -0.10
N GLU A 307 32.47 7.80 0.28
CA GLU A 307 32.41 6.76 1.30
C GLU A 307 32.72 5.41 0.64
N ASP A 308 33.99 4.99 0.59
CA ASP A 308 34.37 3.63 0.17
C ASP A 308 34.10 2.57 1.28
N ASP A 309 33.37 2.96 2.33
CA ASP A 309 33.03 2.10 3.45
C ASP A 309 31.73 1.33 3.20
N VAL A 310 31.86 0.00 3.08
CA VAL A 310 30.77 -0.97 3.04
C VAL A 310 29.85 -0.93 4.26
N HIS A 311 30.31 -0.34 5.38
CA HIS A 311 29.56 -0.20 6.62
C HIS A 311 28.89 1.17 6.78
N SER A 312 29.07 2.10 5.85
CA SER A 312 28.40 3.39 5.87
C SER A 312 26.87 3.24 5.90
N PRO A 313 26.12 4.21 6.49
CA PRO A 313 24.66 4.18 6.49
C PRO A 313 24.06 4.04 5.08
N SER A 314 24.66 4.71 4.09
CA SER A 314 24.24 4.62 2.68
C SER A 314 24.42 3.22 2.09
N ALA A 315 25.56 2.56 2.36
CA ALA A 315 25.80 1.19 1.90
C ALA A 315 24.87 0.17 2.56
N GLN A 316 24.57 0.34 3.85
CA GLN A 316 23.61 -0.51 4.57
C GLN A 316 22.19 -0.36 4.01
N LEU A 317 21.73 0.87 3.77
CA LEU A 317 20.43 1.13 3.15
C LEU A 317 20.35 0.60 1.72
N CYS A 318 21.41 0.77 0.92
CA CYS A 318 21.49 0.18 -0.42
C CYS A 318 21.33 -1.35 -0.35
N THR A 319 22.08 -2.01 0.53
CA THR A 319 22.00 -3.47 0.74
C THR A 319 20.60 -3.90 1.18
N LYS A 320 19.99 -3.16 2.10
CA LYS A 320 18.62 -3.41 2.59
C LYS A 320 17.61 -3.41 1.44
N TYR A 321 17.64 -2.39 0.59
CA TYR A 321 16.70 -2.30 -0.54
C TYR A 321 17.00 -3.31 -1.66
N LEU A 322 18.27 -3.68 -1.90
CA LEU A 322 18.61 -4.78 -2.80
C LEU A 322 18.06 -6.12 -2.27
N ASN A 323 18.19 -6.39 -0.96
CA ASN A 323 17.62 -7.58 -0.33
C ASN A 323 16.10 -7.62 -0.47
N LEU A 324 15.43 -6.49 -0.26
CA LEU A 324 13.99 -6.37 -0.38
C LEU A 324 13.51 -6.61 -1.82
N ALA A 325 14.18 -5.99 -2.81
CA ALA A 325 13.93 -6.26 -4.22
C ALA A 325 14.10 -7.75 -4.56
N ALA A 326 15.17 -8.38 -4.06
CA ALA A 326 15.44 -9.80 -4.28
C ALA A 326 14.38 -10.72 -3.63
N ALA A 327 13.81 -10.31 -2.49
CA ALA A 327 12.71 -11.02 -1.85
C ALA A 327 11.42 -10.97 -2.70
N PHE A 328 11.08 -9.80 -3.24
CA PHE A 328 9.92 -9.63 -4.11
C PHE A 328 10.03 -10.35 -5.45
N SER A 329 11.26 -10.53 -5.95
CA SER A 329 11.51 -11.25 -7.20
C SER A 329 11.47 -12.77 -7.06
N GLN A 330 11.37 -13.32 -5.84
CA GLN A 330 11.29 -14.77 -5.65
C GLN A 330 9.97 -15.34 -6.17
N PRO A 331 9.99 -16.51 -6.84
CA PRO A 331 8.77 -17.24 -7.20
C PRO A 331 7.93 -17.50 -5.95
N PHE A 332 6.63 -17.26 -6.04
CA PHE A 332 5.70 -17.65 -4.98
C PHE A 332 4.92 -18.90 -5.35
N SER A 333 4.61 -19.70 -4.34
CA SER A 333 3.65 -20.77 -4.43
C SER A 333 2.30 -20.24 -3.92
N PRO A 334 1.40 -19.78 -4.82
CA PRO A 334 0.10 -19.27 -4.40
C PRO A 334 -0.71 -20.38 -3.72
N ARG A 335 -1.68 -19.98 -2.90
CA ARG A 335 -2.55 -20.86 -2.12
C ARG A 335 -3.96 -20.30 -2.12
N LEU A 336 -4.96 -21.17 -2.09
CA LEU A 336 -6.36 -20.79 -2.03
C LEU A 336 -6.96 -21.23 -0.69
N VAL A 337 -7.49 -20.27 0.06
CA VAL A 337 -8.28 -20.53 1.27
C VAL A 337 -9.68 -19.99 1.06
N ILE A 338 -10.69 -20.83 1.25
CA ILE A 338 -12.08 -20.36 1.37
C ILE A 338 -12.47 -20.35 2.85
N MET A 339 -13.10 -19.27 3.30
CA MET A 339 -13.69 -19.22 4.63
C MET A 339 -14.98 -20.03 4.64
N HIS A 340 -15.33 -20.65 5.75
CA HIS A 340 -16.59 -21.37 5.90
C HIS A 340 -17.21 -21.08 7.25
N GLY A 341 -18.54 -20.90 7.30
CA GLY A 341 -19.28 -20.76 8.54
C GLY A 341 -20.37 -19.69 8.51
N LEU A 342 -21.26 -19.76 9.50
CA LEU A 342 -22.45 -18.91 9.64
C LEU A 342 -22.11 -17.44 9.86
N SER A 343 -23.06 -16.55 9.60
CA SER A 343 -22.90 -15.14 9.94
C SER A 343 -22.58 -14.97 11.44
N ALA A 344 -21.71 -14.01 11.77
CA ALA A 344 -21.16 -13.80 13.11
C ALA A 344 -20.26 -14.90 13.70
N SER A 345 -19.90 -15.94 12.95
CA SER A 345 -18.96 -16.98 13.42
C SER A 345 -17.50 -16.56 13.49
N GLY A 346 -17.17 -15.27 13.37
CA GLY A 346 -15.79 -14.77 13.46
C GLY A 346 -14.97 -14.81 12.17
N LYS A 347 -15.48 -15.36 11.06
CA LYS A 347 -14.77 -15.46 9.76
C LYS A 347 -14.03 -14.20 9.35
N SER A 348 -14.68 -13.04 9.37
CA SER A 348 -14.06 -11.80 8.87
C SER A 348 -12.93 -11.29 9.76
N SER A 349 -12.98 -11.58 11.06
CA SER A 349 -11.86 -11.29 11.97
C SER A 349 -10.69 -12.24 11.69
N ILE A 350 -10.98 -13.53 11.52
CA ILE A 350 -9.99 -14.56 11.21
C ILE A 350 -9.33 -14.32 9.84
N SER A 351 -10.12 -14.02 8.81
CA SER A 351 -9.65 -13.76 7.44
C SER A 351 -8.79 -12.49 7.39
N GLN A 352 -9.13 -11.46 8.17
CA GLN A 352 -8.32 -10.23 8.29
C GLN A 352 -6.93 -10.57 8.86
N SER A 353 -6.90 -11.20 10.04
CA SER A 353 -5.64 -11.55 10.70
C SER A 353 -4.79 -12.50 9.87
N LEU A 354 -5.44 -13.44 9.16
CA LEU A 354 -4.74 -14.33 8.24
C LEU A 354 -4.14 -13.54 7.07
N ALA A 355 -4.89 -12.66 6.42
CA ALA A 355 -4.39 -11.85 5.29
C ALA A 355 -3.19 -10.99 5.69
N GLU A 356 -3.24 -10.35 6.87
CA GLU A 356 -2.18 -9.51 7.39
C GLU A 356 -0.88 -10.28 7.60
N PHE A 357 -0.93 -11.46 8.22
CA PHE A 357 0.28 -12.25 8.48
C PHE A 357 0.79 -13.01 7.24
N SER A 358 -0.11 -13.47 6.37
CA SER A 358 0.22 -14.36 5.25
C SER A 358 0.67 -13.65 3.96
N GLY A 359 0.29 -12.38 3.79
CA GLY A 359 0.41 -11.69 2.51
C GLY A 359 -0.60 -12.13 1.45
N ALA A 360 -1.60 -12.92 1.84
CA ALA A 360 -2.68 -13.29 0.94
C ALA A 360 -3.63 -12.11 0.67
N ILE A 361 -4.13 -12.04 -0.55
CA ILE A 361 -5.16 -11.08 -0.92
C ILE A 361 -6.52 -11.64 -0.47
N ARG A 362 -7.24 -10.87 0.31
CA ARG A 362 -8.60 -11.16 0.75
C ARG A 362 -9.60 -10.58 -0.24
N ILE A 363 -10.53 -11.41 -0.67
CA ILE A 363 -11.74 -10.97 -1.37
C ILE A 363 -12.92 -11.18 -0.44
N ARG A 364 -13.76 -10.17 -0.25
CA ARG A 364 -14.94 -10.28 0.60
C ARG A 364 -16.23 -10.25 -0.21
N SER A 365 -17.10 -11.20 0.09
CA SER A 365 -18.42 -11.30 -0.55
C SER A 365 -19.31 -10.07 -0.32
N ASP A 366 -19.26 -9.45 0.85
CA ASP A 366 -20.08 -8.28 1.18
C ASP A 366 -19.62 -7.02 0.42
N VAL A 367 -18.31 -6.81 0.30
CA VAL A 367 -17.71 -5.71 -0.49
C VAL A 367 -18.04 -5.87 -1.98
N GLU A 368 -17.84 -7.06 -2.55
CA GLU A 368 -18.08 -7.28 -3.98
C GLU A 368 -19.57 -7.29 -4.34
N ARG A 369 -20.45 -7.69 -3.40
CA ARG A 369 -21.90 -7.55 -3.54
C ARG A 369 -22.30 -6.07 -3.63
N LYS A 370 -21.75 -5.22 -2.76
CA LYS A 370 -21.97 -3.76 -2.78
C LYS A 370 -21.49 -3.12 -4.07
N ARG A 371 -20.31 -3.50 -4.54
CA ARG A 371 -19.69 -2.94 -5.76
C ARG A 371 -20.56 -3.12 -7.01
N LYS A 372 -21.23 -4.27 -7.14
CA LYS A 372 -22.09 -4.57 -8.31
C LYS A 372 -23.48 -3.95 -8.25
N SER A 373 -23.93 -3.48 -7.08
CA SER A 373 -25.29 -2.97 -6.88
C SER A 373 -25.30 -1.65 -6.08
N PRO A 374 -24.60 -0.60 -6.54
CA PRO A 374 -24.48 0.65 -5.79
C PRO A 374 -25.84 1.34 -5.56
N ASP A 375 -26.72 1.33 -6.56
CA ASP A 375 -28.05 1.97 -6.49
C ASP A 375 -29.09 1.15 -5.70
N SER A 376 -28.94 -0.17 -5.69
CA SER A 376 -29.82 -1.10 -4.96
C SER A 376 -29.65 -1.01 -3.45
N TYR A 377 -28.47 -0.60 -2.98
CA TYR A 377 -28.14 -0.70 -1.56
C TYR A 377 -28.82 0.38 -0.68
N GLN A 378 -29.22 1.51 -1.28
CA GLN A 378 -29.96 2.55 -0.57
C GLN A 378 -31.47 2.32 -0.58
N ASN A 379 -32.00 1.49 -1.49
CA ASN A 379 -33.44 1.38 -1.76
C ASN A 379 -34.01 -0.06 -1.79
N GLU A 380 -33.18 -1.11 -1.80
CA GLU A 380 -33.65 -2.51 -1.79
C GLU A 380 -33.60 -3.14 -0.39
N SER A 381 -34.66 -3.88 -0.05
CA SER A 381 -34.67 -4.71 1.16
C SER A 381 -33.56 -5.77 1.10
N ALA A 382 -32.92 -6.08 2.24
CA ALA A 382 -31.92 -7.15 2.37
C ALA A 382 -32.36 -8.48 1.71
N VAL A 383 -33.66 -8.79 1.71
CA VAL A 383 -34.24 -10.00 1.08
C VAL A 383 -33.92 -10.10 -0.43
N ARG A 384 -33.83 -8.98 -1.17
CA ARG A 384 -33.49 -8.99 -2.61
C ARG A 384 -31.99 -9.16 -2.87
N LEU A 385 -31.15 -8.52 -2.05
CA LEU A 385 -29.69 -8.62 -2.14
C LEU A 385 -29.15 -10.04 -1.86
N TYR A 386 -29.92 -10.84 -1.11
CA TYR A 386 -29.62 -12.23 -0.79
C TYR A 386 -30.44 -13.25 -1.60
N SER A 387 -31.06 -12.82 -2.70
CA SER A 387 -31.72 -13.76 -3.61
C SER A 387 -30.70 -14.74 -4.20
N GLN A 388 -31.19 -15.91 -4.64
CA GLN A 388 -30.33 -16.95 -5.21
C GLN A 388 -29.54 -16.47 -6.43
N ASP A 389 -30.15 -15.63 -7.28
CA ASP A 389 -29.49 -15.02 -8.44
C ASP A 389 -28.34 -14.07 -8.03
N HIS A 390 -28.55 -13.22 -7.02
CA HIS A 390 -27.50 -12.34 -6.51
C HIS A 390 -26.36 -13.11 -5.85
N ASN A 391 -26.68 -14.18 -5.12
CA ASN A 391 -25.67 -15.07 -4.56
C ASN A 391 -24.83 -15.72 -5.66
N ASN A 392 -25.48 -16.26 -6.70
CA ASN A 392 -24.78 -16.86 -7.84
C ASN A 392 -23.82 -15.86 -8.50
N LYS A 393 -24.29 -14.65 -8.83
CA LYS A 393 -23.45 -13.58 -9.42
C LYS A 393 -22.28 -13.16 -8.54
N THR A 394 -22.48 -13.17 -7.22
CA THR A 394 -21.43 -12.85 -6.25
C THR A 394 -20.38 -13.94 -6.24
N TYR A 395 -20.76 -15.22 -6.09
CA TYR A 395 -19.80 -16.33 -6.06
C TYR A 395 -19.06 -16.52 -7.39
N THR A 396 -19.72 -16.30 -8.55
CA THR A 396 -19.03 -16.26 -9.84
C THR A 396 -17.94 -15.18 -9.87
N ARG A 397 -18.23 -13.98 -9.36
CA ARG A 397 -17.24 -12.90 -9.27
C ARG A 397 -16.08 -13.26 -8.34
N LEU A 398 -16.37 -13.85 -7.19
CA LEU A 398 -15.32 -14.28 -6.24
C LEU A 398 -14.39 -15.32 -6.88
N LEU A 399 -14.94 -16.23 -7.68
CA LEU A 399 -14.19 -17.24 -8.41
C LEU A 399 -13.29 -16.60 -9.49
N GLU A 400 -13.84 -15.69 -10.31
CA GLU A 400 -13.08 -14.93 -11.31
C GLU A 400 -11.90 -14.17 -10.69
N LEU A 401 -12.17 -13.44 -9.60
CA LEU A 401 -11.14 -12.70 -8.87
C LEU A 401 -10.07 -13.63 -8.29
N SER A 402 -10.48 -14.76 -7.74
CA SER A 402 -9.54 -15.76 -7.21
C SER A 402 -8.64 -16.31 -8.31
N GLN A 403 -9.18 -16.59 -9.49
CA GLN A 403 -8.39 -17.02 -10.64
C GLN A 403 -7.37 -15.96 -11.06
N THR A 404 -7.76 -14.69 -11.16
CA THR A 404 -6.85 -13.57 -11.49
C THR A 404 -5.71 -13.45 -10.47
N ILE A 405 -6.04 -13.53 -9.18
CA ILE A 405 -5.06 -13.43 -8.09
C ILE A 405 -4.07 -14.60 -8.10
N LEU A 406 -4.57 -15.83 -8.23
CA LEU A 406 -3.73 -17.03 -8.27
C LEU A 406 -2.81 -17.03 -9.50
N ASN A 407 -3.32 -16.63 -10.66
CA ASN A 407 -2.52 -16.51 -11.89
C ASN A 407 -1.44 -15.42 -11.80
N SER A 408 -1.66 -14.42 -10.96
CA SER A 408 -0.67 -13.38 -10.66
C SER A 408 0.39 -13.82 -9.65
N GLY A 409 0.33 -15.07 -9.17
CA GLY A 409 1.27 -15.63 -8.20
C GLY A 409 1.02 -15.22 -6.76
N HIS A 410 -0.18 -14.74 -6.44
CA HIS A 410 -0.57 -14.35 -5.08
C HIS A 410 -1.49 -15.39 -4.44
N SER A 411 -1.34 -15.62 -3.13
CA SER A 411 -2.32 -16.39 -2.35
C SER A 411 -3.61 -15.59 -2.20
N VAL A 412 -4.74 -16.28 -2.11
CA VAL A 412 -6.07 -15.69 -1.97
C VAL A 412 -6.84 -16.29 -0.81
N ILE A 413 -7.53 -15.42 -0.07
CA ILE A 413 -8.51 -15.77 0.96
C ILE A 413 -9.87 -15.28 0.49
N VAL A 414 -10.82 -16.19 0.31
CA VAL A 414 -12.18 -15.84 -0.09
C VAL A 414 -13.08 -15.82 1.13
N ASP A 415 -13.39 -14.61 1.61
CA ASP A 415 -14.22 -14.37 2.78
C ASP A 415 -15.71 -14.29 2.39
N ALA A 416 -16.32 -15.46 2.37
CA ALA A 416 -17.77 -15.65 2.25
C ALA A 416 -18.23 -16.73 3.23
N THR A 417 -19.54 -16.96 3.30
CA THR A 417 -20.09 -17.97 4.23
C THR A 417 -19.92 -19.40 3.73
N PHE A 418 -19.93 -19.62 2.41
CA PHE A 418 -19.73 -20.92 1.76
C PHE A 418 -20.61 -22.05 2.32
N LEU A 419 -21.84 -21.72 2.72
CA LEU A 419 -22.77 -22.68 3.35
C LEU A 419 -23.35 -23.72 2.39
N LYS A 420 -23.23 -23.52 1.09
CA LYS A 420 -23.79 -24.41 0.07
C LYS A 420 -22.69 -25.08 -0.73
N GLU A 421 -22.82 -26.38 -0.95
CA GLU A 421 -21.83 -27.19 -1.69
C GLU A 421 -21.61 -26.64 -3.11
N GLN A 422 -22.68 -26.23 -3.79
CA GLN A 422 -22.62 -25.63 -5.13
C GLN A 422 -21.70 -24.39 -5.24
N TYR A 423 -21.43 -23.71 -4.12
CA TYR A 423 -20.52 -22.57 -4.07
C TYR A 423 -19.10 -22.95 -3.68
N ARG A 424 -18.88 -24.10 -3.02
CA ARG A 424 -17.56 -24.58 -2.62
C ARG A 424 -16.86 -25.35 -3.74
N VAL A 425 -17.59 -26.25 -4.42
CA VAL A 425 -17.08 -27.11 -5.49
C VAL A 425 -16.33 -26.35 -6.60
N PRO A 426 -16.81 -25.19 -7.09
CA PRO A 426 -16.07 -24.43 -8.10
C PRO A 426 -14.67 -23.99 -7.67
N PHE A 427 -14.47 -23.67 -6.38
CA PHE A 427 -13.16 -23.26 -5.86
C PHE A 427 -12.22 -24.46 -5.67
N LEU A 428 -12.75 -25.62 -5.30
CA LEU A 428 -11.97 -26.85 -5.30
C LEU A 428 -11.53 -27.21 -6.74
N ASN A 429 -12.46 -27.14 -7.70
CA ASN A 429 -12.17 -27.42 -9.11
C ASN A 429 -11.16 -26.44 -9.71
N LEU A 430 -11.15 -25.18 -9.27
CA LEU A 430 -10.19 -24.16 -9.70
C LEU A 430 -8.73 -24.61 -9.52
N VAL A 431 -8.47 -25.39 -8.48
CA VAL A 431 -7.11 -25.79 -8.07
C VAL A 431 -6.87 -27.29 -8.16
N LYS A 432 -7.89 -28.09 -8.46
CA LYS A 432 -7.83 -29.57 -8.49
C LYS A 432 -6.73 -30.12 -9.40
N ASP A 433 -6.57 -29.53 -10.58
CA ASP A 433 -5.57 -29.94 -11.57
C ASP A 433 -4.27 -29.11 -11.49
N SER A 434 -4.13 -28.30 -10.46
CA SER A 434 -2.99 -27.42 -10.23
C SER A 434 -2.17 -27.86 -9.03
N LYS A 435 -0.93 -27.36 -8.90
CA LYS A 435 -0.11 -27.54 -7.69
C LYS A 435 -0.44 -26.53 -6.59
N ILE A 436 -1.59 -25.85 -6.66
CA ILE A 436 -1.99 -24.80 -5.72
C ILE A 436 -2.65 -25.47 -4.51
N PRO A 437 -2.09 -25.34 -3.30
CA PRO A 437 -2.73 -25.86 -2.09
C PRO A 437 -4.09 -25.20 -1.82
N PHE A 438 -5.05 -26.01 -1.36
CA PHE A 438 -6.42 -25.62 -1.05
C PHE A 438 -6.75 -25.91 0.42
N ALA A 439 -7.48 -25.01 1.08
CA ALA A 439 -8.02 -25.24 2.41
C ALA A 439 -9.40 -24.58 2.60
N ILE A 440 -10.22 -25.20 3.44
CA ILE A 440 -11.50 -24.68 3.93
C ILE A 440 -11.33 -24.31 5.40
N LEU A 441 -11.34 -23.02 5.72
CA LEU A 441 -11.20 -22.55 7.10
C LEU A 441 -12.59 -22.41 7.75
N SER A 442 -13.02 -23.45 8.45
CA SER A 442 -14.36 -23.60 9.01
C SER A 442 -14.45 -22.98 10.41
N CYS A 443 -15.02 -21.77 10.50
CA CYS A 443 -15.18 -21.02 11.74
C CYS A 443 -16.52 -21.34 12.40
N THR A 444 -16.49 -21.83 13.63
CA THR A 444 -17.67 -22.22 14.41
C THR A 444 -17.83 -21.37 15.68
N ALA A 445 -19.07 -21.26 16.13
CA ALA A 445 -19.49 -20.77 17.45
C ALA A 445 -20.89 -21.33 17.74
N SER A 446 -21.28 -21.40 19.01
CA SER A 446 -22.63 -21.77 19.45
C SER A 446 -23.67 -20.79 18.91
N GLU A 447 -24.89 -21.26 18.68
CA GLU A 447 -25.98 -20.42 18.19
C GLU A 447 -26.25 -19.22 19.13
N ALA A 448 -26.18 -19.46 20.45
CA ALA A 448 -26.33 -18.41 21.46
C ALA A 448 -25.30 -17.28 21.26
N GLU A 449 -24.04 -17.63 21.03
CA GLU A 449 -22.99 -16.66 20.77
C GLU A 449 -23.14 -15.96 19.42
N LEU A 450 -23.56 -16.68 18.37
CA LEU A 450 -23.83 -16.06 17.06
C LEU A 450 -24.93 -14.99 17.17
N ARG A 451 -26.04 -15.30 17.86
CA ARG A 451 -27.13 -14.35 18.10
C ARG A 451 -26.66 -13.15 18.92
N ARG A 452 -25.94 -13.39 20.02
CA ARG A 452 -25.37 -12.33 20.86
C ARG A 452 -24.42 -11.40 20.08
N ARG A 453 -23.58 -11.95 19.21
CA ARG A 453 -22.66 -11.18 18.35
C ARG A 453 -23.41 -10.33 17.32
N LEU A 454 -24.49 -10.84 16.73
CA LEU A 454 -25.33 -10.07 15.82
C LEU A 454 -26.03 -8.91 16.52
N GLU A 455 -26.58 -9.13 17.72
CA GLU A 455 -27.18 -8.08 18.54
C GLU A 455 -26.17 -6.99 18.92
N LYS A 456 -24.95 -7.38 19.33
CA LYS A 456 -23.89 -6.40 19.62
C LYS A 456 -23.51 -5.56 18.39
N ARG A 457 -23.53 -6.15 17.20
CA ARG A 457 -23.22 -5.47 15.94
C ARG A 457 -24.33 -4.53 15.48
N SER A 458 -25.60 -4.89 15.66
CA SER A 458 -26.73 -4.00 15.28
C SER A 458 -26.76 -2.71 16.12
N LEU A 459 -26.21 -2.74 17.33
CA LEU A 459 -26.03 -1.57 18.20
C LEU A 459 -24.86 -0.65 17.77
N GLN A 460 -23.97 -1.09 16.88
CA GLN A 460 -22.86 -0.29 16.38
C GLN A 460 -23.27 0.46 15.10
N ARG A 461 -23.20 1.80 15.12
CA ARG A 461 -23.60 2.70 14.00
C ARG A 461 -22.88 2.45 12.66
N ASN A 462 -21.77 1.70 12.64
CA ASN A 462 -20.94 1.41 11.46
C ASN A 462 -20.85 -0.08 11.11
N SER A 463 -21.79 -0.93 11.55
CA SER A 463 -21.80 -2.35 11.21
C SER A 463 -22.12 -2.58 9.72
N ILE A 464 -21.14 -3.09 8.97
CA ILE A 464 -21.17 -3.31 7.50
C ILE A 464 -21.85 -4.66 7.12
N SER A 465 -22.25 -5.49 8.10
CA SER A 465 -22.78 -6.85 7.87
C SER A 465 -24.31 -6.90 7.88
N ASP A 466 -24.91 -7.36 6.78
CA ASP A 466 -26.37 -7.35 6.54
C ASP A 466 -27.14 -8.51 7.17
N ALA A 467 -26.45 -9.39 7.92
CA ALA A 467 -27.09 -10.55 8.51
C ALA A 467 -27.83 -10.15 9.79
N ASP A 468 -29.15 -10.16 9.75
CA ASP A 468 -30.00 -10.08 10.95
C ASP A 468 -30.27 -11.48 11.54
N GLY A 469 -31.03 -11.53 12.64
CA GLY A 469 -31.40 -12.81 13.27
C GLY A 469 -32.23 -13.74 12.38
N ARG A 470 -32.93 -13.23 11.35
CA ARG A 470 -33.69 -14.03 10.39
C ARG A 470 -32.76 -14.69 9.38
N VAL A 471 -31.78 -13.93 8.86
CA VAL A 471 -30.73 -14.45 7.97
C VAL A 471 -29.96 -15.57 8.67
N LEU A 472 -29.59 -15.40 9.94
CA LEU A 472 -28.90 -16.47 10.69
C LEU A 472 -29.75 -17.74 10.80
N THR A 473 -31.03 -17.61 11.13
CA THR A 473 -31.94 -18.76 11.27
C THR A 473 -32.06 -19.51 9.93
N GLN A 474 -32.27 -18.78 8.83
CA GLN A 474 -32.30 -19.37 7.49
C GLN A 474 -30.97 -20.05 7.13
N GLN A 475 -29.83 -19.47 7.51
CA GLN A 475 -28.51 -20.07 7.26
C GLN A 475 -28.30 -21.37 8.04
N ILE A 476 -28.79 -21.46 9.28
CA ILE A 476 -28.71 -22.68 10.10
C ILE A 476 -29.52 -23.80 9.47
N GLU A 477 -30.76 -23.51 9.04
CA GLU A 477 -31.69 -24.49 8.45
C GLU A 477 -31.27 -24.96 7.06
N SER A 478 -30.56 -24.11 6.31
CA SER A 478 -30.24 -24.36 4.90
C SER A 478 -28.77 -24.61 4.62
N GLN A 479 -27.86 -24.72 5.59
CA GLN A 479 -26.47 -25.06 5.28
C GLN A 479 -26.33 -26.53 4.84
N ASP A 480 -25.48 -26.79 3.86
CA ASP A 480 -25.05 -28.13 3.50
C ASP A 480 -23.80 -28.47 4.31
N PRO A 481 -23.72 -29.66 4.96
CA PRO A 481 -22.50 -30.09 5.64
C PRO A 481 -21.33 -30.17 4.66
N LEU A 482 -20.10 -30.14 5.19
CA LEU A 482 -18.93 -30.44 4.38
C LEU A 482 -19.00 -31.90 3.94
N SER A 483 -18.78 -32.15 2.64
CA SER A 483 -18.72 -33.51 2.11
C SER A 483 -17.50 -34.26 2.66
N PRO A 484 -17.46 -35.60 2.62
CA PRO A 484 -16.27 -36.35 3.02
C PRO A 484 -15.00 -35.93 2.26
N GLU A 485 -15.10 -35.50 1.00
CA GLU A 485 -13.97 -34.95 0.23
C GLU A 485 -13.54 -33.59 0.80
N GLU A 486 -14.48 -32.72 1.14
CA GLU A 486 -14.21 -31.38 1.67
C GLU A 486 -13.59 -31.42 3.08
N GLU A 487 -13.95 -32.41 3.91
CA GLU A 487 -13.36 -32.59 5.25
C GLU A 487 -11.84 -32.84 5.20
N PHE A 488 -11.30 -33.38 4.10
CA PHE A 488 -9.84 -33.50 3.92
C PHE A 488 -9.13 -32.15 3.75
N TYR A 489 -9.86 -31.12 3.34
CA TYR A 489 -9.34 -29.76 3.18
C TYR A 489 -9.72 -28.85 4.35
N ALA A 490 -10.53 -29.35 5.28
CA ALA A 490 -11.13 -28.53 6.33
C ALA A 490 -10.21 -28.37 7.55
N TYR A 491 -10.03 -27.12 7.97
CA TYR A 491 -9.44 -26.77 9.25
C TYR A 491 -10.49 -26.05 10.10
N ARG A 492 -10.82 -26.61 11.26
CA ARG A 492 -11.89 -26.11 12.13
C ARG A 492 -11.33 -25.15 13.18
N ILE A 493 -11.93 -23.97 13.28
CA ILE A 493 -11.59 -22.94 14.27
C ILE A 493 -12.82 -22.66 15.13
N ASP A 494 -12.71 -22.98 16.42
CA ASP A 494 -13.69 -22.59 17.43
C ASP A 494 -13.41 -21.15 17.87
N THR A 495 -14.28 -20.23 17.44
CA THR A 495 -14.11 -18.79 17.70
C THR A 495 -14.65 -18.32 19.05
N GLU A 496 -15.14 -19.23 19.90
CA GLU A 496 -15.46 -18.91 21.29
C GLU A 496 -14.25 -19.00 22.21
N ARG A 497 -13.23 -19.77 21.80
CA ARG A 497 -11.99 -19.91 22.56
C ARG A 497 -11.08 -18.73 22.28
N ILE A 498 -10.48 -18.19 23.34
CA ILE A 498 -9.60 -17.00 23.31
C ILE A 498 -8.35 -17.19 22.42
N GLN A 499 -8.03 -18.43 22.02
CA GLN A 499 -6.85 -18.78 21.23
C GLN A 499 -6.97 -18.58 19.70
N GLY A 500 -8.02 -17.90 19.21
CA GLY A 500 -8.26 -17.77 17.77
C GLY A 500 -7.05 -17.26 16.95
N MET A 501 -6.29 -16.28 17.45
CA MET A 501 -5.09 -15.79 16.73
C MET A 501 -3.95 -16.81 16.68
N THR A 502 -3.75 -17.59 17.74
CA THR A 502 -2.73 -18.65 17.79
C THR A 502 -3.06 -19.75 16.78
N GLN A 503 -4.35 -20.13 16.70
CA GLN A 503 -4.82 -21.16 15.76
C GLN A 503 -4.63 -20.73 14.29
N VAL A 504 -4.84 -19.45 13.97
CA VAL A 504 -4.68 -18.93 12.60
C VAL A 504 -3.23 -18.95 12.14
N ARG A 505 -2.29 -18.56 13.03
CA ARG A 505 -0.85 -18.63 12.72
C ARG A 505 -0.40 -20.07 12.53
N GLN A 506 -0.79 -20.96 13.45
CA GLN A 506 -0.49 -22.39 13.35
C GLN A 506 -1.02 -22.99 12.04
N PHE A 507 -2.28 -22.69 11.69
CA PHE A 507 -2.86 -23.09 10.41
C PHE A 507 -1.98 -22.64 9.24
N TRP A 508 -1.60 -21.36 9.18
CA TRP A 508 -0.81 -20.86 8.06
C TRP A 508 0.60 -21.45 8.01
N GLU A 509 1.26 -21.66 9.16
CA GLU A 509 2.59 -22.28 9.21
C GLU A 509 2.57 -23.73 8.69
N ILE A 510 1.55 -24.51 9.06
CA ILE A 510 1.36 -25.87 8.56
C ILE A 510 1.03 -25.85 7.07
N PHE A 511 0.05 -25.04 6.66
CA PHE A 511 -0.41 -24.94 5.29
C PHE A 511 0.64 -24.36 4.33
N SER A 512 1.54 -23.51 4.84
CA SER A 512 2.65 -22.97 4.06
C SER A 512 3.75 -24.00 3.78
N ARG A 513 3.94 -24.97 4.68
CA ARG A 513 4.89 -26.09 4.49
C ARG A 513 4.30 -27.25 3.68
N ALA A 514 2.98 -27.40 3.70
CA ALA A 514 2.29 -28.46 2.98
C ALA A 514 2.32 -28.24 1.46
N ASN A 515 2.89 -29.19 0.71
CA ASN A 515 2.94 -29.16 -0.75
C ASN A 515 1.59 -29.47 -1.45
N SER A 516 0.52 -29.77 -0.70
CA SER A 516 -0.85 -29.97 -1.26
C SER A 516 -1.92 -30.42 -0.25
N LYS A 517 -1.54 -30.90 0.95
CA LYS A 517 -2.46 -31.64 1.84
C LYS A 517 -2.29 -31.26 3.31
N ILE A 518 -3.40 -31.02 4.01
CA ILE A 518 -3.46 -31.00 5.48
C ILE A 518 -4.11 -32.33 5.87
N THR A 519 -3.40 -33.23 6.56
CA THR A 519 -3.98 -34.51 6.99
C THR A 519 -4.54 -34.41 8.41
N CYS A 520 -5.64 -35.14 8.69
CA CYS A 520 -6.26 -35.20 10.01
C CYS A 520 -5.29 -35.73 11.11
N SER A 521 -4.20 -36.40 10.74
CA SER A 521 -3.10 -36.78 11.64
C SER A 521 -2.39 -35.57 12.27
N ASP A 522 -2.26 -34.46 11.54
CA ASP A 522 -1.62 -33.23 12.04
C ASP A 522 -2.50 -32.52 13.09
N GLN A 523 -3.80 -32.86 13.13
CA GLN A 523 -4.76 -32.33 14.11
C GLN A 523 -4.75 -33.10 15.44
N GLN A 524 -4.36 -34.38 15.43
CA GLN A 524 -4.41 -35.27 16.61
C GLN A 524 -3.05 -35.41 17.33
N GLU A 525 -1.92 -35.22 16.65
CA GLU A 525 -0.61 -35.42 17.28
C GLU A 525 -0.19 -34.30 18.27
N GLN A 526 -0.90 -33.16 18.32
CA GLN A 526 -0.51 -32.03 19.15
C GLN A 526 -1.57 -31.49 20.12
N THR A 527 -2.80 -32.01 20.10
CA THR A 527 -3.75 -31.77 21.21
C THR A 527 -3.29 -32.43 22.53
N HIS A 528 -2.28 -33.32 22.49
CA HIS A 528 -1.66 -33.95 23.65
C HIS A 528 -0.24 -33.43 24.01
N ARG A 529 0.26 -32.41 23.30
CA ARG A 529 1.47 -31.69 23.71
C ARG A 529 1.14 -30.21 23.74
N PHE A 530 0.38 -29.77 24.74
CA PHE A 530 0.54 -28.53 25.52
C PHE A 530 -0.60 -28.41 26.54
#